data_AF-A0A7C9CX59-F1
#
_entry.id   AF-A0A7C9CX59-F1
#
_cell.length_a   1.000
_cell.length_b   1.000
_cell.length_c   1.000
_cell.angle_alpha   90.00
_cell.angle_beta   90.00
_cell.angle_gamma   90.00
#
_symmetry.space_group_name_H-M   'P 1'
#
loop_
_entity.id
_entity.type
_entity.pdbx_description
1 polymer ?
#
loop_
_entity_poly.entity_id
_entity_poly.type
_entity_poly.pdbx_seq_one_letter_code
_entity_poly.pdbx_strand_id
1 'polypeptide(L)'
;MKEFVRCLTETMHASKPGSLVIWYDSVIDNGSLFFQNQLNESNKHFFDLCDGIFTNYGWEEDYPKLSANVAGDRNFDVYMGIDVFGRGTYGGGEWDTNVVLDVIQK
;
A
#
# COMPACT_ATOMS: atom_id res chain seq x y z
N MET A 1 9.25 12.17 -9.46
CA MET A 1 8.61 11.60 -8.25
C MET A 1 9.48 10.52 -7.60
N LYS A 2 9.93 9.49 -8.34
CA LYS A 2 10.81 8.42 -7.80
C LYS A 2 12.04 8.96 -7.04
N GLU A 3 12.76 9.91 -7.64
CA GLU A 3 13.93 10.54 -7.01
C GLU A 3 13.60 11.27 -5.70
N PHE A 4 12.42 11.89 -5.65
CA PHE A 4 11.95 12.59 -4.46
C PHE A 4 11.66 11.59 -3.33
N VAL A 5 10.97 10.48 -3.63
CA VAL A 5 10.67 9.43 -2.64
C VAL A 5 11.97 8.86 -2.07
N ARG A 6 12.93 8.51 -2.93
CA ARG A 6 14.26 8.02 -2.50
C ARG A 6 14.95 9.01 -1.56
N CYS A 7 15.07 10.27 -2.00
CA CYS A 7 15.74 11.31 -1.22
C CYS A 7 15.04 11.59 0.12
N LEU A 8 13.70 11.58 0.13
CA LEU A 8 12.92 11.77 1.34
C LEU A 8 13.15 10.61 2.33
N THR A 9 13.09 9.36 1.87
CA THR A 9 13.35 8.17 2.69
C THR A 9 14.75 8.25 3.33
N GLU A 10 15.79 8.46 2.52
CA GLU A 10 17.18 8.56 2.99
C GLU A 10 17.37 9.71 4.00
N THR A 11 16.80 10.89 3.71
CA THR A 11 16.89 12.06 4.58
C THR A 11 16.18 11.85 5.90
N MET A 12 15.00 11.22 5.88
CA MET A 12 14.22 10.92 7.07
C MET A 12 14.95 9.95 7.99
N HIS A 13 15.51 8.87 7.45
CA HIS A 13 16.28 7.90 8.24
C HIS A 13 17.54 8.52 8.84
N ALA A 14 18.23 9.39 8.10
CA ALA A 14 19.40 10.11 8.60
C ALA A 14 19.05 11.10 9.72
N SER A 15 17.93 11.81 9.58
CA SER A 15 17.50 12.85 10.54
C SER A 15 16.81 12.27 11.77
N LYS A 16 16.09 11.16 11.61
CA LYS A 16 15.30 10.50 12.65
C LYS A 16 15.34 8.98 12.45
N PRO A 17 16.30 8.29 13.09
CA PRO A 17 16.35 6.83 13.08
C PRO A 17 15.01 6.21 13.49
N GLY A 18 14.52 5.25 12.71
CA GLY A 18 13.21 4.60 12.92
C GLY A 18 12.00 5.37 12.36
N SER A 19 12.19 6.49 11.65
CA SER A 19 11.10 7.08 10.85
C SER A 19 10.69 6.17 9.71
N LEU A 20 9.43 6.24 9.28
CA LEU A 20 8.92 5.53 8.11
C LEU A 20 8.41 6.51 7.06
N VAL A 21 8.71 6.22 5.80
CA VAL A 21 8.11 6.85 4.62
C VAL A 21 7.22 5.80 3.94
N ILE A 22 5.92 6.08 3.88
CA ILE A 22 4.92 5.18 3.31
C ILE A 22 4.31 5.83 2.07
N TRP A 23 4.30 5.10 0.96
CA TRP A 23 3.67 5.55 -0.29
C TRP A 23 2.19 5.21 -0.30
N TYR A 24 1.31 6.13 -0.71
CA TYR A 24 -0.10 5.81 -0.95
C TYR A 24 -0.30 5.40 -2.40
N ASP A 25 -0.91 4.24 -2.65
CA ASP A 25 -1.28 3.76 -3.98
C ASP A 25 -2.17 4.79 -4.68
N SER A 26 -1.58 5.56 -5.58
CA SER A 26 -2.22 6.71 -6.23
C SER A 26 -1.58 6.98 -7.58
N VAL A 27 -0.35 7.52 -7.59
CA VAL A 27 0.38 7.83 -8.81
C VAL A 27 1.19 6.61 -9.26
N ILE A 28 1.11 6.27 -10.55
CA ILE A 28 1.87 5.17 -11.17
C ILE A 28 3.13 5.68 -11.90
N ASP A 29 3.87 4.77 -12.52
CA ASP A 29 5.16 5.01 -13.17
C ASP A 29 5.17 6.16 -14.20
N ASN A 30 4.08 6.31 -14.95
CA ASN A 30 3.91 7.35 -15.96
C ASN A 30 3.43 8.70 -15.39
N GLY A 31 3.22 8.80 -14.08
CA GLY A 31 2.77 10.02 -13.39
C GLY A 31 1.25 10.20 -13.33
N SER A 32 0.46 9.27 -13.86
CA SER A 32 -1.00 9.33 -13.82
C SER A 32 -1.53 8.94 -12.44
N LEU A 33 -2.62 9.59 -12.00
CA LEU A 33 -3.41 9.15 -10.85
C LEU A 33 -4.25 7.94 -11.25
N PHE A 34 -3.85 6.75 -10.81
CA PHE A 34 -4.52 5.49 -11.13
C PHE A 34 -4.32 4.46 -10.01
N PHE A 35 -5.36 4.25 -9.20
CA PHE A 35 -5.36 3.32 -8.07
C PHE A 35 -5.27 1.87 -8.56
N GLN A 36 -4.26 1.14 -8.09
CA GLN A 36 -4.13 -0.28 -8.40
C GLN A 36 -4.92 -1.16 -7.44
N ASN A 37 -5.20 -0.65 -6.24
CA ASN A 37 -5.76 -1.37 -5.10
C ASN A 37 -4.89 -2.56 -4.65
N GLN A 38 -3.67 -2.68 -5.15
CA GLN A 38 -2.72 -3.74 -4.81
C GLN A 38 -1.30 -3.28 -5.12
N LEU A 39 -0.31 -3.98 -4.57
CA LEU A 39 1.07 -3.84 -5.02
C LEU A 39 1.26 -4.64 -6.31
N ASN A 40 1.69 -3.98 -7.39
CA ASN A 40 1.98 -4.60 -8.67
C ASN A 40 3.08 -3.81 -9.43
N GLU A 41 3.44 -4.25 -10.63
CA GLU A 41 4.52 -3.61 -11.42
C GLU A 41 4.32 -2.10 -11.67
N SER A 42 3.08 -1.63 -11.71
CA SER A 42 2.76 -0.21 -11.96
C SER A 42 3.09 0.71 -10.78
N ASN A 43 3.16 0.19 -9.55
CA ASN A 43 3.49 0.98 -8.35
C ASN A 43 4.67 0.41 -7.52
N LYS A 44 5.18 -0.79 -7.84
CA LYS A 44 6.26 -1.48 -7.12
C LYS A 44 7.53 -0.64 -6.95
N HIS A 45 7.89 0.12 -7.98
CA HIS A 45 9.06 0.97 -7.92
C HIS A 45 8.97 2.08 -6.85
N PHE A 46 7.78 2.49 -6.41
CA PHE A 46 7.65 3.39 -5.26
C PHE A 46 7.83 2.65 -3.94
N PHE A 47 7.24 1.46 -3.82
CA PHE A 47 7.41 0.56 -2.68
C PHE A 47 8.88 0.19 -2.44
N ASP A 48 9.65 -0.06 -3.51
CA ASP A 48 11.07 -0.39 -3.43
C ASP A 48 11.94 0.80 -2.97
N LEU A 49 11.43 2.03 -3.07
CA LEU A 49 12.15 3.27 -2.71
C LEU A 49 11.77 3.84 -1.34
N CYS A 50 10.85 3.19 -0.63
CA CYS A 50 10.39 3.63 0.69
C CYS A 50 10.08 2.43 1.61
N ASP A 51 9.61 2.72 2.81
CA ASP A 51 9.47 1.72 3.87
C ASP A 51 8.20 0.87 3.74
N GLY A 52 7.24 1.29 2.92
CA GLY A 52 6.06 0.48 2.64
C GLY A 52 5.04 1.19 1.74
N ILE A 53 3.96 0.48 1.41
CA ILE A 53 2.88 1.01 0.58
C ILE A 53 1.52 0.82 1.26
N PHE A 54 0.72 1.87 1.27
CA PHE A 54 -0.67 1.84 1.69
C PHE A 54 -1.55 1.78 0.44
N THR A 55 -2.20 0.63 0.21
CA THR A 55 -3.05 0.40 -0.95
C THR A 55 -4.37 1.13 -0.83
N ASN A 56 -4.95 1.53 -1.97
CA ASN A 56 -6.30 2.08 -1.97
C ASN A 56 -7.34 1.00 -1.63
N TYR A 57 -8.47 1.40 -1.06
CA TYR A 57 -9.43 0.52 -0.38
C TYR A 57 -10.38 -0.29 -1.29
N GLY A 58 -10.25 -0.16 -2.62
CA GLY A 58 -11.09 -0.83 -3.62
C GLY A 58 -10.56 -2.19 -4.07
N TRP A 59 -9.90 -2.93 -3.18
CA TRP A 59 -9.27 -4.21 -3.50
C TRP A 59 -10.23 -5.40 -3.38
N GLU A 60 -9.87 -6.53 -3.98
CA GLU A 60 -10.67 -7.76 -4.01
C GLU A 60 -9.99 -8.89 -3.22
N GLU A 61 -10.70 -9.99 -2.96
CA GLU A 61 -10.27 -11.05 -2.03
C GLU A 61 -8.84 -11.57 -2.28
N ASP A 62 -8.41 -11.70 -3.54
CA ASP A 62 -7.08 -12.21 -3.89
C ASP A 62 -5.97 -11.15 -3.82
N TYR A 63 -6.30 -9.86 -3.77
CA TYR A 63 -5.33 -8.76 -3.90
C TYR A 63 -4.31 -8.67 -2.74
N PRO A 64 -4.66 -8.91 -1.47
CA PRO A 64 -3.68 -9.03 -0.40
C PRO A 64 -2.62 -10.10 -0.69
N LYS A 65 -3.05 -11.29 -1.13
CA LYS A 65 -2.15 -12.40 -1.47
C LYS A 65 -1.28 -12.08 -2.68
N LEU A 66 -1.86 -11.49 -3.73
CA LEU A 66 -1.11 -11.06 -4.92
C LEU A 66 -0.07 -10.00 -4.54
N SER A 67 -0.44 -9.03 -3.71
CA SER A 67 0.48 -7.99 -3.23
C SER A 67 1.61 -8.59 -2.40
N ALA A 68 1.31 -9.52 -1.49
CA ALA A 68 2.30 -10.23 -0.69
C ALA A 68 3.30 -11.00 -1.57
N ASN A 69 2.83 -11.66 -2.63
CA ASN A 69 3.70 -12.34 -3.58
C ASN A 69 4.65 -11.38 -4.30
N VAL A 70 4.18 -10.18 -4.67
CA VAL A 70 5.01 -9.14 -5.30
C VAL A 70 6.02 -8.54 -4.32
N ALA A 71 5.62 -8.39 -3.05
CA ALA A 71 6.46 -7.84 -1.98
C ALA A 71 7.56 -8.82 -1.50
N GLY A 72 7.36 -10.12 -1.66
CA GLY A 72 8.30 -11.14 -1.18
C GLY A 72 8.50 -11.05 0.33
N ASP A 73 9.75 -10.94 0.77
CA ASP A 73 10.12 -10.86 2.20
C ASP A 73 9.59 -9.58 2.88
N ARG A 74 9.15 -8.59 2.11
CA ARG A 74 8.56 -7.34 2.61
C ARG A 74 7.03 -7.37 2.61
N ASN A 75 6.41 -8.55 2.64
CA ASN A 75 4.95 -8.68 2.61
C ASN A 75 4.23 -7.90 3.73
N PHE A 76 4.84 -7.75 4.90
CA PHE A 76 4.29 -6.96 6.00
C PHE A 76 4.46 -5.44 5.84
N ASP A 77 5.19 -4.98 4.81
CA ASP A 77 5.31 -3.56 4.45
C ASP A 77 4.21 -3.13 3.45
N VAL A 78 3.30 -4.05 3.09
CA VAL A 78 2.09 -3.75 2.32
C VAL A 78 0.91 -3.60 3.26
N TYR A 79 0.41 -2.38 3.36
CA TYR A 79 -0.75 -2.03 4.18
C TYR A 79 -2.01 -2.05 3.31
N MET A 80 -2.91 -3.00 3.58
CA MET A 80 -4.19 -3.10 2.86
C MET A 80 -5.18 -2.06 3.37
N GLY A 81 -5.59 -1.13 2.51
CA GLY A 81 -6.46 -0.02 2.92
C GLY A 81 -7.89 -0.48 3.20
N ILE A 82 -8.47 -0.06 4.34
CA ILE A 82 -9.86 -0.33 4.68
C ILE A 82 -10.57 1.00 4.85
N ASP A 83 -11.57 1.29 4.02
CA ASP A 83 -12.39 2.48 4.22
C ASP A 83 -13.50 2.19 5.22
N VAL A 84 -13.22 2.52 6.49
CA VAL A 84 -14.16 2.33 7.60
C VAL A 84 -15.48 3.09 7.44
N PHE A 85 -15.56 4.05 6.53
CA PHE A 85 -16.81 4.75 6.19
C PHE A 85 -17.66 4.02 5.12
N GLY A 86 -17.19 2.89 4.58
CA GLY A 86 -18.00 2.02 3.73
C GLY A 86 -18.23 2.51 2.29
N ARG A 87 -17.36 3.37 1.74
CA ARG A 87 -17.53 3.89 0.36
C ARG A 87 -16.97 2.93 -0.70
N GLY A 88 -17.56 1.73 -0.76
CA GLY A 88 -17.21 0.70 -1.75
C GLY A 88 -15.93 -0.08 -1.43
N THR A 89 -15.55 -0.16 -0.16
CA THR A 89 -14.48 -1.06 0.29
C THR A 89 -14.95 -2.50 0.33
N TYR A 90 -14.02 -3.44 0.20
CA TYR A 90 -14.30 -4.86 0.44
C TYR A 90 -14.93 -5.05 1.82
N GLY A 91 -15.97 -5.89 1.93
CA GLY A 91 -16.69 -6.11 3.19
C GLY A 91 -17.63 -4.97 3.61
N GLY A 92 -17.77 -3.89 2.85
CA GLY A 92 -18.80 -2.85 3.06
C GLY A 92 -18.46 -1.78 4.10
N GLY A 93 -17.45 -1.97 4.95
CA GLY A 93 -17.02 -0.98 5.96
C GLY A 93 -18.03 -0.80 7.10
N GLU A 94 -18.01 0.36 7.76
CA GLU A 94 -18.86 0.65 8.93
C GLU A 94 -18.80 -0.47 9.99
N TRP A 95 -19.94 -1.05 10.35
CA TRP A 95 -20.07 -2.14 11.30
C TRP A 95 -19.51 -3.48 10.80
N ASP A 96 -19.27 -3.62 9.50
CA ASP A 96 -18.75 -4.83 8.84
C ASP A 96 -17.23 -4.76 8.57
N THR A 97 -16.54 -3.73 9.09
CA THR A 97 -15.07 -3.57 8.96
C THR A 97 -14.29 -4.82 9.39
N ASN A 98 -14.80 -5.60 10.35
CA ASN A 98 -14.16 -6.83 10.82
C ASN A 98 -14.16 -7.95 9.78
N VAL A 99 -15.09 -7.98 8.82
CA VAL A 99 -15.18 -9.01 7.76
C VAL A 99 -13.89 -9.05 6.93
N VAL A 100 -13.28 -7.89 6.75
CA VAL A 100 -12.07 -7.68 5.96
C VAL A 100 -10.83 -8.30 6.63
N LEU A 101 -10.82 -8.34 7.97
CA LEU A 101 -9.66 -8.81 8.73
C LEU A 101 -9.39 -10.29 8.50
N ASP A 102 -10.42 -11.10 8.31
CA ASP A 102 -10.31 -12.54 8.04
C ASP A 102 -9.67 -12.84 6.67
N VAL A 103 -9.67 -11.86 5.75
CA VAL A 103 -9.07 -11.99 4.42
C VAL A 103 -7.59 -11.59 4.45
N ILE A 104 -7.25 -10.49 5.12
CA ILE A 104 -5.88 -9.96 5.16
C ILE A 104 -4.97 -10.81 6.08
N GLN A 105 -5.53 -11.50 7.07
CA GLN A 105 -4.76 -12.33 8.01
C GLN A 105 -4.24 -13.66 7.42
N LYS A 106 -4.59 -14.00 6.17
CA LYS A 106 -4.18 -15.24 5.50
C LYS A 106 -2.83 -15.10 4.80
#